data_AF-A0A356MNT6-F1
#
_entry.id   AF-A0A356MNT6-F1
#
_cell.length_a   1.000
_cell.length_b   1.000
_cell.length_c   1.000
_cell.angle_alpha   90.00
_cell.angle_beta   90.00
_cell.angle_gamma   90.00
#
_symmetry.space_group_name_H-M   'P 1'
#
loop_
_entity.id
_entity.type
_entity.pdbx_description
1 polymer ?
#
loop_
_entity_poly.entity_id
_entity_poly.type
_entity_poly.pdbx_seq_one_letter_code
_entity_poly.pdbx_strand_id
1 'polypeptide(L)'
;MAGAKETPRQKMIGMMYLVLTALLALNISKEVLNGFVKVENSLRTTQKTLNAKVNETSTELETKYLQNQEKVKPFYDKAQEVNATSAELISYITEMKARVMAASKGDYNDDGELALDNYIGKDESGMDTVLNLALIPIKDEYQNVTRFVGMAEPKEPLDGPWTALELKRKLEVFRDELKDANVTDNLGNRRDLPEYLKQQIDETFAFPTEIQEGEEVSWEHANFYHVPLAAVMPLMTKMTLDIQDIQDDILSWLLGSVDAKAYKFTNLLPLVVPESNYILRGDSFRANILLAAFDGTNPPDIYVDNKKWNERDSSLLEYENIDALPIGNDGLGKLRISTRGMSLGESNYKGLIRFQGPDGNIQDFPYYTPKFTVAEPALVVSPTKMNVFYRGLPNPVEVSVPGVPGDKIDVRISGNHRLKKEADGTFTITPGTDKEADITVSAELPDGSKKTLPSREFRVKRIPDPVPFFVGKTPSDRSISKQTLVGADGIGAQMVNFDFDVRVVVKSFSVSVSRDGTLVEKKSNNNRLTPDMKQLFNRVSRGNVVYFEDIIVGMPDGTERQVAAMKLKVN
;
A
#
# COMPACT_ATOMS: atom_id res chain seq x y z
N MET A 1 50.68 -97.31 -4.74
CA MET A 1 50.48 -97.47 -6.19
C MET A 1 51.68 -96.85 -6.90
N ALA A 2 52.28 -97.57 -7.83
CA ALA A 2 53.49 -97.18 -8.52
C ALA A 2 53.26 -95.86 -9.30
N GLY A 3 53.83 -94.77 -8.81
CA GLY A 3 53.91 -93.52 -9.55
C GLY A 3 54.88 -93.72 -10.72
N ALA A 4 54.34 -93.98 -11.91
CA ALA A 4 55.12 -93.91 -13.14
C ALA A 4 55.80 -92.53 -13.18
N LYS A 5 57.13 -92.50 -13.36
CA LYS A 5 57.86 -91.24 -13.56
C LYS A 5 57.29 -90.56 -14.81
N GLU A 6 56.52 -89.50 -14.61
CA GLU A 6 55.97 -88.71 -15.71
C GLU A 6 57.09 -88.31 -16.67
N THR A 7 56.86 -88.55 -17.96
CA THR A 7 57.80 -88.17 -19.00
C THR A 7 57.96 -86.64 -19.02
N PRO A 8 59.11 -86.08 -19.45
CA PRO A 8 59.29 -84.63 -19.55
C PRO A 8 58.18 -83.92 -20.33
N ARG A 9 57.57 -84.61 -21.30
CA ARG A 9 56.40 -84.14 -22.05
C ARG A 9 55.14 -84.02 -21.17
N GLN A 10 54.87 -84.98 -20.30
CA GLN A 10 53.74 -84.93 -19.36
C GLN A 10 53.94 -83.84 -18.31
N LYS A 11 55.18 -83.63 -17.82
CA LYS A 11 55.49 -82.49 -16.94
C LYS A 11 55.28 -81.15 -17.61
N MET A 12 55.67 -81.00 -18.90
CA MET A 12 55.37 -79.79 -19.66
C MET A 12 53.86 -79.59 -19.85
N ILE A 13 53.11 -80.65 -20.17
CA ILE A 13 51.65 -80.56 -20.31
C ILE A 13 50.99 -80.21 -18.97
N GLY A 14 51.45 -80.80 -17.86
CA GLY A 14 50.96 -80.50 -16.51
C GLY A 14 51.27 -79.07 -16.07
N MET A 15 52.48 -78.56 -16.35
CA MET A 15 52.81 -77.16 -16.11
C MET A 15 52.02 -76.21 -17.01
N MET A 16 51.84 -76.54 -18.29
CA MET A 16 50.98 -75.74 -19.18
C MET A 16 49.52 -75.74 -18.72
N TYR A 17 49.00 -76.87 -18.24
CA TYR A 17 47.64 -76.95 -17.72
C TYR A 17 47.49 -76.15 -16.42
N LEU A 18 48.46 -76.26 -15.49
CA LEU A 18 48.48 -75.42 -14.29
C LEU A 18 48.55 -73.93 -14.61
N VAL A 19 49.41 -73.53 -15.56
CA VAL A 19 49.51 -72.13 -16.00
C VAL A 19 48.22 -71.68 -16.68
N LEU A 20 47.60 -72.51 -17.53
CA LEU A 20 46.36 -72.16 -18.23
C LEU A 20 45.15 -72.13 -17.29
N THR A 21 45.07 -73.05 -16.32
CA THR A 21 44.06 -73.05 -15.27
C THR A 21 44.26 -71.87 -14.32
N ALA A 22 45.50 -71.51 -13.98
CA ALA A 22 45.80 -70.31 -13.19
C ALA A 22 45.45 -69.02 -13.95
N LEU A 23 45.73 -68.94 -15.26
CA LEU A 23 45.35 -67.81 -16.11
C LEU A 23 43.82 -67.69 -16.26
N LEU A 24 43.10 -68.80 -16.42
CA LEU A 24 41.65 -68.80 -16.44
C LEU A 24 41.04 -68.43 -15.08
N ALA A 25 41.70 -68.79 -13.97
CA ALA A 25 41.27 -68.44 -12.61
C ALA A 25 41.58 -66.99 -12.23
N LEU A 26 42.61 -66.38 -12.82
CA LEU A 26 42.98 -64.97 -12.67
C LEU A 26 42.05 -64.03 -13.44
N ASN A 27 41.46 -64.50 -14.53
CA ASN A 27 40.52 -63.70 -15.32
C ASN A 27 39.14 -63.67 -14.66
N ILE A 28 38.57 -62.47 -14.54
CA ILE A 28 37.24 -62.27 -13.99
C ILE A 28 36.20 -62.90 -14.94
N SER A 29 35.17 -63.55 -14.39
CA SER A 29 34.10 -64.15 -15.19
C SER A 29 33.39 -63.09 -16.04
N LYS A 30 33.07 -63.44 -17.29
CA LYS A 30 32.34 -62.55 -18.21
C LYS A 30 30.97 -62.16 -17.66
N GLU A 31 30.32 -63.04 -16.92
CA GLU A 31 29.04 -62.74 -16.25
C GLU A 31 29.20 -61.66 -15.18
N VAL A 32 30.28 -61.70 -14.39
CA VAL A 32 30.57 -60.70 -13.36
C VAL A 32 30.84 -59.32 -14.00
N LEU A 33 31.66 -59.27 -15.06
CA LEU A 33 31.92 -58.03 -15.81
C LEU A 33 30.64 -57.45 -16.43
N ASN A 34 29.77 -58.30 -16.98
CA ASN A 34 28.45 -57.87 -17.47
C ASN A 34 27.53 -57.36 -16.35
N GLY A 35 27.68 -57.88 -15.12
CA GLY A 35 27.02 -57.35 -13.93
C GLY A 35 27.40 -55.89 -13.67
N PHE A 36 28.69 -55.57 -13.69
CA PHE A 36 29.18 -54.19 -13.54
C PHE A 36 28.69 -53.25 -14.66
N VAL A 37 28.62 -53.73 -15.91
CA VAL A 37 28.03 -52.95 -17.01
C VAL A 37 26.56 -52.61 -16.74
N LYS A 38 25.78 -53.54 -16.18
CA LYS A 38 24.39 -53.26 -15.80
C LYS A 38 24.29 -52.23 -14.69
N VAL A 39 25.17 -52.31 -13.68
CA VAL A 39 25.25 -51.32 -12.60
C VAL A 39 25.58 -49.94 -13.16
N GLU A 40 26.61 -49.83 -14.01
CA GLU A 40 26.96 -48.56 -14.67
C GLU A 40 25.80 -47.98 -15.47
N ASN A 41 25.10 -48.79 -16.26
CA ASN A 41 23.94 -48.32 -17.01
C ASN A 41 22.79 -47.85 -16.11
N SER A 42 22.58 -48.52 -14.97
CA SER A 42 21.61 -48.10 -13.97
C SER A 42 22.01 -46.76 -13.36
N LEU A 43 23.27 -46.60 -12.94
CA LEU A 43 23.79 -45.35 -12.36
C LEU A 43 23.73 -44.19 -13.36
N ARG A 44 24.06 -44.42 -14.64
CA ARG A 44 23.90 -43.42 -15.70
C ARG A 44 22.44 -43.00 -15.91
N THR A 45 21.51 -43.93 -15.74
CA THR A 45 20.08 -43.61 -15.80
C THR A 45 19.68 -42.74 -14.61
N THR A 46 20.12 -43.09 -13.40
CA THR A 46 19.94 -42.25 -12.20
C THR A 46 20.55 -40.87 -12.39
N GLN A 47 21.74 -40.78 -12.99
CA GLN A 47 22.44 -39.52 -13.25
C GLN A 47 21.62 -38.60 -14.17
N LYS A 48 20.98 -39.15 -15.21
CA LYS A 48 20.08 -38.38 -16.07
C LYS A 48 18.86 -37.85 -15.30
N THR A 49 18.24 -38.69 -14.47
CA THR A 49 17.09 -38.30 -13.66
C THR A 49 17.47 -37.20 -12.66
N LEU A 50 18.62 -37.34 -12.01
CA LEU A 50 19.10 -36.39 -11.01
C LEU A 50 19.51 -35.06 -11.64
N ASN A 51 20.18 -35.09 -12.80
CA ASN A 51 20.43 -33.90 -13.62
C ASN A 51 19.13 -33.17 -13.99
N ALA A 52 18.08 -33.91 -14.38
CA ALA A 52 16.78 -33.30 -14.68
C ALA A 52 16.19 -32.60 -13.45
N LYS A 53 16.31 -33.21 -12.27
CA LYS A 53 15.86 -32.64 -10.99
C LYS A 53 16.63 -31.36 -10.62
N VAL A 54 17.96 -31.39 -10.69
CA VAL A 54 18.83 -30.22 -10.46
C VAL A 54 18.48 -29.06 -11.41
N ASN A 55 18.24 -29.37 -12.69
CA ASN A 55 17.84 -28.39 -13.69
C ASN A 55 16.44 -27.81 -13.40
N GLU A 56 15.50 -28.63 -12.95
CA GLU A 56 14.17 -28.18 -12.53
C GLU A 56 14.26 -27.21 -11.34
N THR A 57 14.96 -27.58 -10.26
CA THR A 57 15.16 -26.72 -9.09
C THR A 57 15.88 -25.41 -9.48
N SER A 58 16.90 -25.48 -10.35
CA SER A 58 17.60 -24.29 -10.86
C SER A 58 16.68 -23.36 -11.68
N THR A 59 15.81 -23.94 -12.53
CA THR A 59 14.84 -23.19 -13.34
C THR A 59 13.76 -22.54 -12.48
N GLU A 60 13.33 -23.20 -11.40
CA GLU A 60 12.38 -22.62 -10.45
C GLU A 60 13.00 -21.41 -9.73
N LEU A 61 14.27 -21.53 -9.32
CA LEU A 61 15.00 -20.45 -8.69
C LEU A 61 15.21 -19.26 -9.65
N GLU A 62 15.50 -19.52 -10.93
CA GLU A 62 15.54 -18.50 -11.98
C GLU A 62 14.17 -17.82 -12.17
N THR A 63 13.08 -18.59 -12.18
CA THR A 63 11.72 -18.06 -12.28
C THR A 63 11.39 -17.13 -11.12
N LYS A 64 11.76 -17.52 -9.89
CA LYS A 64 11.62 -16.68 -8.69
C LYS A 64 12.47 -15.42 -8.77
N TYR A 65 13.68 -15.52 -9.32
CA TYR A 65 14.55 -14.36 -9.57
C TYR A 65 13.93 -13.38 -10.56
N LEU A 66 13.34 -13.87 -11.65
CA LEU A 66 12.63 -13.02 -12.62
C LEU A 66 11.40 -12.32 -12.01
N GLN A 67 10.73 -12.95 -11.04
CA GLN A 67 9.59 -12.36 -10.33
C GLN A 67 10.00 -11.28 -9.31
N ASN A 68 11.11 -11.48 -8.59
CA ASN A 68 11.58 -10.54 -7.57
C ASN A 68 13.10 -10.52 -7.48
N GLN A 69 13.72 -9.74 -8.36
CA GLN A 69 15.18 -9.67 -8.47
C GLN A 69 15.83 -9.17 -7.18
N GLU A 70 15.29 -8.12 -6.54
CA GLU A 70 15.89 -7.54 -5.33
C GLU A 70 15.96 -8.52 -4.17
N LYS A 71 14.92 -9.34 -3.98
CA LYS A 71 14.86 -10.30 -2.88
C LYS A 71 15.68 -11.56 -3.16
N VAL A 72 15.62 -12.06 -4.40
CA VAL A 72 16.11 -13.39 -4.75
C VAL A 72 17.58 -13.37 -5.20
N LYS A 73 18.10 -12.22 -5.65
CA LYS A 73 19.49 -12.08 -6.13
C LYS A 73 20.55 -12.78 -5.24
N PRO A 74 20.63 -12.56 -3.92
CA PRO A 74 21.69 -13.18 -3.12
C PRO A 74 21.59 -14.72 -3.07
N PHE A 75 20.38 -15.28 -3.16
CA PHE A 75 20.16 -16.72 -3.24
C PHE A 75 20.50 -17.27 -4.63
N TYR A 76 20.15 -16.54 -5.69
CA TYR A 76 20.46 -16.90 -7.06
C TYR A 76 21.97 -16.87 -7.33
N ASP A 77 22.67 -15.82 -6.89
CA ASP A 77 24.12 -15.72 -7.04
C ASP A 77 24.83 -16.92 -6.37
N LYS A 78 24.40 -17.30 -5.15
CA LYS A 78 24.96 -18.46 -4.45
C LYS A 78 24.61 -19.78 -5.16
N ALA A 79 23.39 -19.91 -5.68
CA ALA A 79 23.00 -21.08 -6.47
C ALA A 79 23.85 -21.23 -7.74
N GLN A 80 24.17 -20.12 -8.42
CA GLN A 80 25.06 -20.12 -9.59
C GLN A 80 26.49 -20.52 -9.23
N GLU A 81 27.00 -20.07 -8.08
CA GLU A 81 28.31 -20.50 -7.57
C GLU A 81 28.34 -22.02 -7.34
N VAL A 82 27.34 -22.58 -6.64
CA VAL A 82 27.22 -24.03 -6.42
C VAL A 82 27.12 -24.79 -7.73
N ASN A 83 26.32 -24.31 -8.68
CA ASN A 83 26.20 -24.91 -10.01
C ASN A 83 27.53 -24.91 -10.78
N ALA A 84 28.29 -23.81 -10.70
CA ALA A 84 29.58 -23.70 -11.36
C ALA A 84 30.61 -24.67 -10.77
N THR A 85 30.74 -24.72 -9.44
CA THR A 85 31.68 -25.63 -8.77
C THR A 85 31.31 -27.10 -9.01
N SER A 86 30.02 -27.45 -8.93
CA SER A 86 29.55 -28.80 -9.26
C SER A 86 29.85 -29.17 -10.72
N ALA A 87 29.58 -28.26 -11.67
CA ALA A 87 29.85 -28.50 -13.08
C ALA A 87 31.35 -28.72 -13.36
N GLU A 88 32.24 -27.92 -12.75
CA GLU A 88 33.69 -28.10 -12.87
C GLU A 88 34.12 -29.49 -12.40
N LEU A 89 33.64 -29.93 -11.23
CA LEU A 89 34.01 -31.22 -10.66
C LEU A 89 33.43 -32.41 -11.44
N ILE A 90 32.18 -32.31 -11.92
CA ILE A 90 31.55 -33.32 -12.76
C ILE A 90 32.30 -33.44 -14.10
N SER A 91 32.70 -32.32 -14.71
CA SER A 91 33.52 -32.33 -15.93
C SER A 91 34.88 -32.97 -15.67
N TYR A 92 35.53 -32.66 -14.54
CA TYR A 92 36.79 -33.29 -14.15
C TYR A 92 36.64 -34.82 -14.01
N ILE A 93 35.60 -35.30 -13.32
CA ILE A 93 35.34 -36.75 -13.19
C ILE A 93 35.03 -37.38 -14.56
N THR A 94 34.27 -36.70 -15.42
CA THR A 94 33.94 -37.18 -16.76
C THR A 94 35.19 -37.32 -17.64
N GLU A 95 36.07 -36.33 -17.61
CA GLU A 95 37.34 -36.39 -18.33
C GLU A 95 38.27 -37.47 -17.74
N MET A 96 38.33 -37.60 -16.41
CA MET A 96 39.08 -38.65 -15.75
C MET A 96 38.55 -40.05 -16.12
N LYS A 97 37.24 -40.24 -16.25
CA LYS A 97 36.63 -41.49 -16.75
C LYS A 97 37.11 -41.79 -18.18
N ALA A 98 37.14 -40.79 -19.07
CA ALA A 98 37.63 -40.96 -20.44
C ALA A 98 39.13 -41.32 -20.47
N ARG A 99 39.95 -40.63 -19.66
CA ARG A 99 41.39 -40.91 -19.50
C ARG A 99 41.64 -42.34 -19.00
N VAL A 100 40.89 -42.79 -17.99
CA VAL A 100 40.99 -44.15 -17.44
C VAL A 100 40.59 -45.21 -18.48
N MET A 101 39.56 -44.95 -19.29
CA MET A 101 39.20 -45.84 -20.41
C MET A 101 40.30 -45.92 -21.48
N ALA A 102 40.86 -44.78 -21.88
CA ALA A 102 41.94 -44.73 -22.86
C ALA A 102 43.20 -45.44 -22.33
N ALA A 103 43.56 -45.19 -21.06
CA ALA A 103 44.71 -45.80 -20.40
C ALA A 103 44.56 -47.32 -20.28
N SER A 104 43.37 -47.82 -19.96
CA SER A 104 43.08 -49.25 -19.90
C SER A 104 43.41 -49.97 -21.22
N LYS A 105 43.00 -49.39 -22.36
CA LYS A 105 43.32 -49.95 -23.68
C LYS A 105 44.77 -49.67 -24.12
N GLY A 106 45.46 -48.73 -23.48
CA GLY A 106 46.75 -48.22 -23.93
C GLY A 106 46.61 -47.41 -25.23
N ASP A 107 45.52 -46.66 -25.37
CA ASP A 107 45.19 -45.88 -26.56
C ASP A 107 45.85 -44.51 -26.49
N TYR A 108 46.94 -44.33 -27.22
CA TYR A 108 47.71 -43.09 -27.29
C TYR A 108 47.65 -42.52 -28.72
N ASN A 109 47.50 -41.20 -28.83
CA ASN A 109 47.60 -40.46 -30.08
C ASN A 109 49.05 -40.42 -30.58
N ASP A 110 49.24 -39.94 -31.81
CA ASP A 110 50.55 -39.82 -32.46
C ASP A 110 51.56 -38.97 -31.65
N ASP A 111 51.07 -38.07 -30.79
CA ASP A 111 51.85 -37.22 -29.88
C ASP A 111 52.24 -37.90 -28.55
N GLY A 112 51.82 -39.14 -28.32
CA GLY A 112 52.09 -39.89 -27.08
C GLY A 112 51.17 -39.53 -25.90
N GLU A 113 50.14 -38.72 -26.13
CA GLU A 113 49.07 -38.42 -25.16
C GLU A 113 47.91 -39.42 -25.29
N LEU A 114 47.08 -39.55 -24.25
CA LEU A 114 45.91 -40.45 -24.31
C LEU A 114 44.89 -39.97 -25.34
N ALA A 115 44.34 -40.90 -26.12
CA ALA A 115 43.40 -40.64 -27.21
C ALA A 115 41.98 -40.31 -26.72
N LEU A 116 41.80 -39.16 -26.05
CA LEU A 116 40.55 -38.80 -25.35
C LEU A 116 39.34 -38.65 -26.26
N ASP A 117 39.53 -38.16 -27.48
CA ASP A 117 38.46 -37.93 -28.46
C ASP A 117 37.68 -39.19 -28.82
N ASN A 118 38.27 -40.38 -28.61
CA ASN A 118 37.61 -41.66 -28.86
C ASN A 118 36.67 -42.09 -27.72
N TYR A 119 36.81 -41.48 -26.53
CA TYR A 119 36.12 -41.90 -25.31
C TYR A 119 35.23 -40.82 -24.71
N ILE A 120 35.42 -39.56 -25.09
CA ILE A 120 34.56 -38.44 -24.71
C ILE A 120 33.66 -38.02 -25.89
N GLY A 121 32.42 -37.69 -25.60
CA GLY A 121 31.46 -37.20 -26.57
C GLY A 121 30.41 -36.34 -25.89
N LYS A 122 29.36 -35.97 -26.60
CA LYS A 122 28.23 -35.23 -26.03
C LYS A 122 26.98 -36.08 -25.99
N ASP A 123 26.22 -35.96 -24.92
CA ASP A 123 24.90 -36.58 -24.83
C ASP A 123 23.82 -35.75 -25.56
N GLU A 124 22.58 -36.23 -25.52
CA GLU A 124 21.41 -35.59 -26.15
C GLU A 124 21.13 -34.18 -25.61
N SER A 125 21.67 -33.84 -24.43
CA SER A 125 21.56 -32.53 -23.79
C SER A 125 22.77 -31.64 -24.06
N GLY A 126 23.73 -32.10 -24.86
CA GLY A 126 24.95 -31.37 -25.20
C GLY A 126 26.01 -31.37 -24.10
N MET A 127 25.83 -32.15 -23.04
CA MET A 127 26.79 -32.29 -21.94
C MET A 127 27.84 -33.33 -22.27
N ASP A 128 29.07 -33.12 -21.80
CA ASP A 128 30.15 -34.07 -22.01
C ASP A 128 29.84 -35.39 -21.30
N THR A 129 30.01 -36.49 -22.01
CA THR A 129 29.73 -37.83 -21.55
C THR A 129 30.79 -38.78 -22.06
N VAL A 130 30.96 -39.90 -21.36
CA VAL A 130 31.91 -40.94 -21.75
C VAL A 130 31.25 -42.09 -22.48
N LEU A 131 32.02 -42.75 -23.33
CA LEU A 131 31.64 -43.97 -24.04
C LEU A 131 31.03 -44.98 -23.06
N ASN A 132 29.99 -45.69 -23.50
CA ASN A 132 29.34 -46.68 -22.64
C ASN A 132 30.31 -47.84 -22.35
N LEU A 133 30.45 -48.22 -21.08
CA LEU A 133 31.30 -49.34 -20.64
C LEU A 133 31.01 -50.63 -21.42
N ALA A 134 29.76 -50.87 -21.84
CA ALA A 134 29.38 -52.03 -22.65
C ALA A 134 30.23 -52.18 -23.94
N LEU A 135 30.63 -51.05 -24.54
CA LEU A 135 31.37 -50.99 -25.81
C LEU A 135 32.88 -51.21 -25.63
N ILE A 136 33.39 -51.16 -24.40
CA ILE A 136 34.82 -51.39 -24.12
C ILE A 136 35.13 -52.89 -24.16
N PRO A 137 36.07 -53.37 -24.99
CA PRO A 137 36.34 -54.80 -25.11
C PRO A 137 37.06 -55.40 -23.89
N ILE A 138 38.00 -54.68 -23.30
CA ILE A 138 38.82 -55.12 -22.15
C ILE A 138 38.32 -54.39 -20.90
N LYS A 139 37.60 -55.11 -20.03
CA LYS A 139 36.93 -54.51 -18.85
C LYS A 139 37.55 -54.95 -17.53
N ASP A 140 38.31 -56.02 -17.55
CA ASP A 140 39.03 -56.63 -16.43
C ASP A 140 40.46 -56.09 -16.27
N GLU A 141 40.91 -55.20 -17.17
CA GLU A 141 42.21 -54.55 -17.07
C GLU A 141 42.29 -53.65 -15.82
N TYR A 142 43.31 -53.88 -15.00
CA TYR A 142 43.56 -53.18 -13.75
C TYR A 142 44.97 -52.60 -13.63
N GLN A 143 45.97 -53.13 -14.36
CA GLN A 143 47.37 -52.73 -14.21
C GLN A 143 47.62 -51.34 -14.79
N ASN A 144 47.14 -51.12 -16.02
CA ASN A 144 47.26 -49.82 -16.67
C ASN A 144 46.44 -48.74 -15.96
N VAL A 145 45.26 -49.12 -15.45
CA VAL A 145 44.40 -48.24 -14.65
C VAL A 145 45.11 -47.83 -13.36
N THR A 146 45.64 -48.80 -12.61
CA THR A 146 46.39 -48.58 -11.35
C THR A 146 47.60 -47.68 -11.57
N ARG A 147 48.34 -47.89 -12.67
CA ARG A 147 49.50 -47.06 -13.01
C ARG A 147 49.09 -45.64 -13.39
N PHE A 148 48.04 -45.49 -14.20
CA PHE A 148 47.57 -44.19 -14.67
C PHE A 148 47.10 -43.30 -13.52
N VAL A 149 46.31 -43.85 -12.60
CA VAL A 149 45.77 -43.10 -11.45
C VAL A 149 46.80 -42.85 -10.34
N GLY A 150 48.08 -43.18 -10.58
CA GLY A 150 49.18 -42.91 -9.65
C GLY A 150 49.33 -43.91 -8.52
N MET A 151 48.68 -45.06 -8.59
CA MET A 151 48.59 -46.05 -7.51
C MET A 151 49.55 -47.24 -7.70
N ALA A 152 50.57 -47.13 -8.56
CA ALA A 152 51.52 -48.23 -8.77
C ALA A 152 52.25 -48.67 -7.48
N GLU A 153 52.50 -47.71 -6.58
CA GLU A 153 53.05 -47.93 -5.24
C GLU A 153 52.03 -47.42 -4.19
N PRO A 154 51.19 -48.28 -3.60
CA PRO A 154 50.06 -47.83 -2.78
C PRO A 154 50.48 -47.15 -1.47
N LYS A 155 51.71 -47.36 -1.01
CA LYS A 155 52.26 -46.70 0.20
C LYS A 155 52.80 -45.29 -0.08
N GLU A 156 53.12 -45.00 -1.33
CA GLU A 156 53.62 -43.70 -1.81
C GLU A 156 52.92 -43.35 -3.13
N PRO A 157 51.60 -43.04 -3.11
CA PRO A 157 50.87 -42.73 -4.33
C PRO A 157 51.42 -41.46 -4.98
N LEU A 158 51.44 -41.44 -6.31
CA LEU A 158 51.90 -40.29 -7.07
C LEU A 158 50.88 -39.14 -6.93
N ASP A 159 51.37 -37.96 -6.54
CA ASP A 159 50.61 -36.72 -6.57
C ASP A 159 50.86 -36.02 -7.91
N GLY A 160 49.78 -35.71 -8.63
CA GLY A 160 49.86 -35.14 -9.97
C GLY A 160 48.50 -35.04 -10.65
N PRO A 161 48.47 -34.45 -11.86
CA PRO A 161 47.24 -34.27 -12.60
C PRO A 161 46.58 -35.62 -12.92
N TRP A 162 45.26 -35.73 -12.71
CA TRP A 162 44.44 -36.91 -13.02
C TRP A 162 44.71 -38.14 -12.14
N THR A 163 45.36 -37.95 -10.99
CA THR A 163 45.63 -39.02 -10.02
C THR A 163 44.45 -39.24 -9.07
N ALA A 164 44.40 -40.41 -8.43
CA ALA A 164 43.39 -40.71 -7.42
C ALA A 164 43.48 -39.76 -6.20
N LEU A 165 44.70 -39.36 -5.83
CA LEU A 165 44.94 -38.42 -4.74
C LEU A 165 44.42 -37.01 -5.08
N GLU A 166 44.64 -36.53 -6.30
CA GLU A 166 44.10 -35.23 -6.73
C GLU A 166 42.57 -35.25 -6.77
N LEU A 167 41.95 -36.33 -7.27
CA LEU A 167 40.50 -36.48 -7.29
C LEU A 167 39.92 -36.34 -5.88
N LYS A 168 40.50 -37.06 -4.90
CA LYS A 168 40.08 -36.95 -3.51
C LYS A 168 40.23 -35.52 -2.98
N ARG A 169 41.38 -34.88 -3.21
CA ARG A 169 41.59 -33.49 -2.78
C ARG A 169 40.56 -32.54 -3.36
N LYS A 170 40.21 -32.69 -4.65
CA LYS A 170 39.16 -31.89 -5.30
C LYS A 170 37.80 -32.13 -4.67
N LEU A 171 37.46 -33.37 -4.30
CA LEU A 171 36.23 -33.69 -3.58
C LEU A 171 36.21 -33.12 -2.16
N GLU A 172 37.34 -33.13 -1.45
CA GLU A 172 37.48 -32.52 -0.11
C GLU A 172 37.32 -31.00 -0.16
N VAL A 173 37.95 -30.33 -1.14
CA VAL A 173 37.79 -28.89 -1.37
C VAL A 173 36.33 -28.56 -1.67
N PHE A 174 35.68 -29.33 -2.55
CA PHE A 174 34.26 -29.16 -2.87
C PHE A 174 33.38 -29.30 -1.61
N ARG A 175 33.62 -30.35 -0.80
CA ARG A 175 32.92 -30.55 0.48
C ARG A 175 33.05 -29.33 1.39
N ASP A 176 34.26 -28.81 1.57
CA ASP A 176 34.53 -27.70 2.48
C ASP A 176 33.91 -26.38 1.97
N GLU A 177 33.99 -26.11 0.66
CA GLU A 177 33.33 -24.96 0.03
C GLU A 177 31.81 -24.98 0.19
N LEU A 178 31.18 -26.15 0.03
CA LEU A 178 29.74 -26.30 0.20
C LEU A 178 29.29 -26.15 1.67
N LYS A 179 30.10 -26.62 2.63
CA LYS A 179 29.79 -26.48 4.06
C LYS A 179 29.84 -25.03 4.54
N ASP A 180 30.72 -24.24 3.94
CA ASP A 180 30.87 -22.81 4.22
C ASP A 180 29.86 -21.94 3.46
N ALA A 181 29.00 -22.56 2.64
CA ALA A 181 27.93 -21.86 1.94
C ALA A 181 26.99 -21.17 2.94
N ASN A 182 26.93 -19.85 2.81
CA ASN A 182 26.03 -18.98 3.55
C ASN A 182 25.46 -17.93 2.61
N VAL A 183 24.26 -17.44 2.91
CA VAL A 183 23.60 -16.38 2.15
C VAL A 183 23.14 -15.30 3.11
N THR A 184 23.47 -14.04 2.79
CA THR A 184 22.89 -12.88 3.47
C THR A 184 21.77 -12.33 2.61
N ASP A 185 20.55 -12.30 3.14
CA ASP A 185 19.40 -11.77 2.42
C ASP A 185 19.45 -10.23 2.29
N ASN A 186 18.57 -9.67 1.46
CA ASN A 186 18.47 -8.23 1.23
C ASN A 186 18.06 -7.41 2.49
N LEU A 187 17.64 -8.09 3.55
CA LEU A 187 17.30 -7.51 4.86
C LEU A 187 18.46 -7.63 5.86
N GLY A 188 19.62 -8.14 5.43
CA GLY A 188 20.82 -8.29 6.25
C GLY A 188 20.83 -9.53 7.14
N ASN A 189 19.89 -10.47 6.97
CA ASN A 189 19.90 -11.71 7.74
C ASN A 189 20.84 -12.73 7.09
N ARG A 190 21.85 -13.16 7.83
CA ARG A 190 22.70 -14.29 7.45
C ARG A 190 21.96 -15.61 7.65
N ARG A 191 22.06 -16.48 6.66
CA ARG A 191 21.54 -17.85 6.67
C ARG A 191 22.69 -18.81 6.39
N ASP A 192 22.98 -19.64 7.36
CA ASP A 192 23.96 -20.71 7.23
C ASP A 192 23.25 -22.00 6.82
N LEU A 193 24.01 -22.89 6.18
CA LEU A 193 23.53 -24.21 5.82
C LEU A 193 23.03 -24.98 7.07
N PRO A 194 21.87 -25.66 7.01
CA PRO A 194 21.36 -26.42 8.15
C PRO A 194 22.33 -27.51 8.61
N GLU A 195 22.37 -27.77 9.91
CA GLU A 195 23.32 -28.73 10.51
C GLU A 195 23.17 -30.15 9.96
N TYR A 196 21.94 -30.59 9.69
CA TYR A 196 21.69 -31.91 9.10
C TYR A 196 22.32 -32.05 7.70
N LEU A 197 22.31 -30.96 6.91
CA LEU A 197 22.84 -30.98 5.55
C LEU A 197 24.37 -30.93 5.58
N LYS A 198 24.96 -30.21 6.53
CA LYS A 198 26.42 -30.27 6.78
C LYS A 198 26.88 -31.68 7.14
N GLN A 199 26.13 -32.38 8.00
CA GLN A 199 26.43 -33.78 8.35
C GLN A 199 26.30 -34.71 7.15
N GLN A 200 25.24 -34.56 6.33
CA GLN A 200 25.07 -35.33 5.10
C GLN A 200 26.22 -35.11 4.11
N ILE A 201 26.67 -33.87 3.93
CA ILE A 201 27.85 -33.54 3.10
C ILE A 201 29.11 -34.22 3.64
N ASP A 202 29.34 -34.18 4.96
CA ASP A 202 30.48 -34.83 5.60
C ASP A 202 30.46 -36.35 5.42
N GLU A 203 29.29 -36.99 5.58
CA GLU A 203 29.13 -38.43 5.39
C GLU A 203 29.29 -38.85 3.92
N THR A 204 28.79 -38.03 2.99
CA THR A 204 28.83 -38.32 1.56
C THR A 204 30.25 -38.24 1.00
N PHE A 205 31.03 -37.24 1.45
CA PHE A 205 32.43 -37.04 1.08
C PHE A 205 33.38 -37.50 2.21
N ALA A 206 32.99 -38.55 2.93
CA ALA A 206 33.87 -39.24 3.86
C ALA A 206 34.80 -40.18 3.06
N PHE A 207 36.10 -40.02 3.26
CA PHE A 207 37.14 -40.87 2.65
C PHE A 207 37.87 -41.70 3.72
N PRO A 208 37.17 -42.63 4.40
CA PRO A 208 37.76 -43.42 5.48
C PRO A 208 38.80 -44.40 4.95
N THR A 209 39.69 -44.82 5.85
CA THR A 209 40.53 -46.00 5.63
C THR A 209 39.71 -47.28 5.76
N GLU A 210 40.05 -48.29 4.97
CA GLU A 210 39.38 -49.60 4.98
C GLU A 210 40.34 -50.68 5.44
N ILE A 211 39.83 -51.80 5.96
CA ILE A 211 40.65 -52.98 6.27
C ILE A 211 40.53 -53.96 5.11
N GLN A 212 41.62 -54.13 4.36
CA GLN A 212 41.72 -55.11 3.28
C GLN A 212 42.84 -56.10 3.59
N GLU A 213 42.50 -57.40 3.56
CA GLU A 213 43.44 -58.50 3.88
C GLU A 213 44.14 -58.38 5.26
N GLY A 214 43.56 -57.63 6.19
CA GLY A 214 44.10 -57.41 7.54
C GLY A 214 45.03 -56.20 7.67
N GLU A 215 45.27 -55.45 6.59
CA GLU A 215 45.99 -54.16 6.60
C GLU A 215 45.01 -52.99 6.45
N GLU A 216 45.33 -51.87 7.10
CA GLU A 216 44.61 -50.61 6.91
C GLU A 216 45.08 -49.98 5.60
N VAL A 217 44.15 -49.80 4.66
CA VAL A 217 44.40 -49.23 3.34
C VAL A 217 43.70 -47.88 3.20
N SER A 218 44.33 -46.96 2.48
CA SER A 218 43.73 -45.66 2.20
C SER A 218 42.55 -45.80 1.22
N TRP A 219 41.68 -44.79 1.17
CA TRP A 219 40.52 -44.78 0.26
C TRP A 219 40.93 -44.91 -1.21
N GLU A 220 42.03 -44.26 -1.62
CA GLU A 220 42.58 -44.31 -2.98
C GLU A 220 43.06 -45.74 -3.30
N HIS A 221 43.71 -46.40 -2.34
CA HIS A 221 44.13 -47.80 -2.46
C HIS A 221 42.90 -48.69 -2.65
N ALA A 222 41.93 -48.59 -1.76
CA ALA A 222 40.74 -49.42 -1.78
C ALA A 222 39.95 -49.34 -3.10
N ASN A 223 39.90 -48.15 -3.72
CA ASN A 223 39.05 -47.90 -4.88
C ASN A 223 39.79 -47.98 -6.23
N PHE A 224 41.12 -47.85 -6.26
CA PHE A 224 41.88 -47.73 -7.52
C PHE A 224 43.09 -48.67 -7.65
N TYR A 225 43.56 -49.32 -6.59
CA TYR A 225 44.70 -50.25 -6.65
C TYR A 225 44.23 -51.67 -6.99
N HIS A 226 44.71 -52.24 -8.10
CA HIS A 226 44.29 -53.56 -8.60
C HIS A 226 42.77 -53.71 -8.81
N VAL A 227 42.05 -52.60 -8.95
CA VAL A 227 40.62 -52.58 -9.24
C VAL A 227 40.41 -52.57 -10.76
N PRO A 228 39.60 -53.49 -11.32
CA PRO A 228 39.36 -53.55 -12.76
C PRO A 228 38.57 -52.33 -13.25
N LEU A 229 38.78 -51.93 -14.50
CA LEU A 229 38.05 -50.85 -15.16
C LEU A 229 36.52 -50.98 -14.97
N ALA A 230 35.99 -52.22 -15.05
CA ALA A 230 34.58 -52.51 -14.85
C ALA A 230 34.01 -52.02 -13.51
N ALA A 231 34.83 -51.96 -12.46
CA ALA A 231 34.44 -51.49 -11.13
C ALA A 231 34.76 -50.00 -10.92
N VAL A 232 35.91 -49.51 -11.42
CA VAL A 232 36.30 -48.09 -11.30
C VAL A 232 35.29 -47.17 -11.96
N MET A 233 34.74 -47.57 -13.11
CA MET A 233 33.78 -46.77 -13.87
C MET A 233 32.47 -46.48 -13.09
N PRO A 234 31.76 -47.50 -12.56
CA PRO A 234 30.64 -47.30 -11.63
C PRO A 234 30.96 -46.46 -10.41
N LEU A 235 32.14 -46.63 -9.81
CA LEU A 235 32.55 -45.85 -8.63
C LEU A 235 32.62 -44.36 -8.96
N MET A 236 33.25 -43.99 -10.08
CA MET A 236 33.30 -42.61 -10.54
C MET A 236 31.91 -42.06 -10.90
N THR A 237 31.03 -42.88 -11.48
CA THR A 237 29.62 -42.48 -11.71
C THR A 237 28.89 -42.23 -10.40
N LYS A 238 29.12 -43.06 -9.37
CA LYS A 238 28.55 -42.85 -8.04
C LYS A 238 29.02 -41.53 -7.44
N MET A 239 30.31 -41.19 -7.57
CA MET A 239 30.82 -39.88 -7.12
C MET A 239 30.14 -38.71 -7.84
N THR A 240 29.86 -38.84 -9.15
CA THR A 240 29.07 -37.85 -9.87
C THR A 240 27.64 -37.73 -9.34
N LEU A 241 26.99 -38.85 -8.99
CA LEU A 241 25.66 -38.83 -8.38
C LEU A 241 25.68 -38.11 -7.03
N ASP A 242 26.65 -38.42 -6.17
CA ASP A 242 26.81 -37.78 -4.86
C ASP A 242 26.92 -36.25 -4.98
N ILE A 243 27.71 -35.76 -5.96
CA ILE A 243 27.85 -34.32 -6.23
C ILE A 243 26.52 -33.72 -6.64
N GLN A 244 25.78 -34.37 -7.53
CA GLN A 244 24.50 -33.88 -8.03
C GLN A 244 23.40 -33.93 -6.96
N ASP A 245 23.39 -34.95 -6.09
CA ASP A 245 22.43 -35.09 -4.99
C ASP A 245 22.63 -33.96 -3.98
N ILE A 246 23.88 -33.73 -3.55
CA ILE A 246 24.23 -32.63 -2.65
C ILE A 246 23.96 -31.26 -3.28
N GLN A 247 24.26 -31.10 -4.58
CA GLN A 247 23.92 -29.90 -5.34
C GLN A 247 22.41 -29.62 -5.28
N ASP A 248 21.57 -30.62 -5.57
CA ASP A 248 20.11 -30.46 -5.54
C ASP A 248 19.59 -30.12 -4.13
N ASP A 249 20.14 -30.74 -3.09
CA ASP A 249 19.74 -30.48 -1.70
C ASP A 249 20.07 -29.04 -1.28
N ILE A 250 21.24 -28.52 -1.68
CA ILE A 250 21.64 -27.13 -1.42
C ILE A 250 20.76 -26.16 -2.21
N LEU A 251 20.51 -26.43 -3.50
CA LEU A 251 19.62 -25.61 -4.33
C LEU A 251 18.20 -25.59 -3.77
N SER A 252 17.69 -26.74 -3.31
CA SER A 252 16.38 -26.87 -2.68
C SER A 252 16.30 -26.09 -1.37
N TRP A 253 17.36 -26.11 -0.56
CA TRP A 253 17.46 -25.28 0.64
C TRP A 253 17.48 -23.78 0.32
N LEU A 254 18.23 -23.37 -0.71
CA LEU A 254 18.26 -21.98 -1.18
C LEU A 254 16.87 -21.52 -1.65
N LEU A 255 16.20 -22.35 -2.45
CA LEU A 255 14.85 -22.10 -2.94
C LEU A 255 13.84 -21.98 -1.78
N GLY A 256 13.81 -22.94 -0.85
CA GLY A 256 12.95 -22.88 0.33
C GLY A 256 13.25 -21.66 1.21
N SER A 257 14.51 -21.23 1.26
CA SER A 257 14.93 -20.04 1.99
C SER A 257 14.37 -18.74 1.41
N VAL A 258 14.10 -18.66 0.10
CA VAL A 258 13.47 -17.48 -0.50
C VAL A 258 12.13 -17.17 0.16
N ASP A 259 11.34 -18.20 0.49
CA ASP A 259 9.96 -18.06 0.96
C ASP A 259 9.80 -18.21 2.49
N ALA A 260 10.80 -18.74 3.21
CA ALA A 260 10.70 -19.06 4.64
C ALA A 260 10.36 -17.89 5.59
N LYS A 261 10.63 -16.64 5.21
CA LYS A 261 10.27 -15.43 5.99
C LYS A 261 9.27 -14.52 5.27
N ALA A 262 8.63 -14.99 4.21
CA ALA A 262 7.58 -14.21 3.57
C ALA A 262 6.32 -14.23 4.44
N TYR A 263 5.71 -13.06 4.64
CA TYR A 263 4.35 -12.98 5.18
C TYR A 263 3.41 -13.76 4.27
N LYS A 264 2.69 -14.73 4.85
CA LYS A 264 1.64 -15.46 4.14
C LYS A 264 0.36 -14.64 4.23
N PHE A 265 -0.30 -14.45 3.10
CA PHE A 265 -1.57 -13.73 3.02
C PHE A 265 -2.61 -14.65 2.38
N THR A 266 -3.81 -14.68 2.94
CA THR A 266 -4.92 -15.51 2.44
C THR A 266 -5.91 -14.71 1.61
N ASN A 267 -6.01 -13.40 1.86
CA ASN A 267 -7.02 -12.54 1.28
C ASN A 267 -6.41 -11.26 0.71
N LEU A 268 -6.98 -10.78 -0.39
CA LEU A 268 -6.62 -9.53 -1.05
C LEU A 268 -7.83 -8.60 -1.06
N LEU A 269 -7.63 -7.36 -0.63
CA LEU A 269 -8.66 -6.33 -0.54
C LEU A 269 -8.17 -5.02 -1.19
N PRO A 270 -8.85 -4.50 -2.22
CA PRO A 270 -8.54 -3.18 -2.73
C PRO A 270 -9.00 -2.11 -1.74
N LEU A 271 -8.09 -1.22 -1.34
CA LEU A 271 -8.36 -0.07 -0.50
C LEU A 271 -8.19 1.21 -1.31
N VAL A 272 -9.20 2.07 -1.25
CA VAL A 272 -9.20 3.41 -1.86
C VAL A 272 -9.19 4.42 -0.73
N VAL A 273 -8.09 5.16 -0.63
CA VAL A 273 -7.89 6.20 0.40
C VAL A 273 -8.00 7.57 -0.28
N PRO A 274 -9.15 8.26 -0.17
CA PRO A 274 -9.34 9.58 -0.74
C PRO A 274 -8.50 10.63 0.01
N GLU A 275 -7.95 11.62 -0.72
CA GLU A 275 -7.25 12.76 -0.08
C GLU A 275 -8.22 13.66 0.71
N SER A 276 -9.45 13.83 0.21
CA SER A 276 -10.54 14.55 0.87
C SER A 276 -11.88 13.90 0.57
N ASN A 277 -12.74 13.81 1.60
CA ASN A 277 -14.12 13.33 1.46
C ASN A 277 -15.11 14.46 1.11
N TYR A 278 -14.65 15.70 0.99
CA TYR A 278 -15.48 16.86 0.63
C TYR A 278 -14.88 17.59 -0.56
N ILE A 279 -15.58 17.57 -1.69
CA ILE A 279 -15.10 18.11 -2.97
C ILE A 279 -16.15 19.04 -3.54
N LEU A 280 -15.72 20.26 -3.87
CA LEU A 280 -16.60 21.23 -4.50
C LEU A 280 -16.69 20.97 -6.00
N ARG A 281 -17.85 21.27 -6.57
CA ARG A 281 -18.06 21.20 -8.02
C ARG A 281 -17.00 22.04 -8.77
N GLY A 282 -16.38 21.43 -9.79
CA GLY A 282 -15.30 22.03 -10.57
C GLY A 282 -13.88 21.70 -10.08
N ASP A 283 -13.75 20.97 -8.97
CA ASP A 283 -12.47 20.46 -8.48
C ASP A 283 -12.26 18.97 -8.87
N SER A 284 -11.03 18.47 -8.75
CA SER A 284 -10.63 17.09 -9.10
C SER A 284 -10.64 16.15 -7.89
N PHE A 285 -11.29 14.99 -8.01
CA PHE A 285 -11.16 13.90 -7.03
C PHE A 285 -9.80 13.22 -7.15
N ARG A 286 -9.10 13.06 -6.02
CA ARG A 286 -7.81 12.35 -5.92
C ARG A 286 -7.89 11.32 -4.80
N ALA A 287 -7.36 10.14 -5.07
CA ALA A 287 -7.32 9.04 -4.13
C ALA A 287 -6.11 8.13 -4.40
N ASN A 288 -5.52 7.62 -3.33
CA ASN A 288 -4.52 6.57 -3.39
C ASN A 288 -5.23 5.21 -3.42
N ILE A 289 -4.92 4.40 -4.43
CA ILE A 289 -5.49 3.06 -4.59
C ILE A 289 -4.39 2.06 -4.31
N LEU A 290 -4.60 1.18 -3.35
CA LEU A 290 -3.66 0.12 -3.00
C LEU A 290 -4.38 -1.22 -2.86
N LEU A 291 -3.66 -2.31 -3.11
CA LEU A 291 -4.13 -3.66 -2.83
C LEU A 291 -3.56 -4.09 -1.49
N ALA A 292 -4.40 -4.20 -0.47
CA ALA A 292 -4.01 -4.70 0.83
C ALA A 292 -4.10 -6.23 0.85
N ALA A 293 -3.04 -6.89 1.29
CA ALA A 293 -3.02 -8.31 1.55
C ALA A 293 -3.10 -8.54 3.07
N PHE A 294 -3.93 -9.47 3.51
CA PHE A 294 -4.06 -9.83 4.92
C PHE A 294 -4.27 -11.32 5.11
N ASP A 295 -4.02 -11.80 6.33
CA ASP A 295 -4.23 -13.19 6.73
C ASP A 295 -5.50 -13.29 7.61
N GLY A 296 -6.50 -14.01 7.12
CA GLY A 296 -7.74 -14.27 7.87
C GLY A 296 -7.60 -15.35 8.94
N THR A 297 -6.52 -16.13 8.92
CA THR A 297 -6.24 -17.19 9.90
C THR A 297 -5.43 -16.70 11.10
N ASN A 298 -4.66 -15.62 10.92
CA ASN A 298 -3.87 -14.97 11.96
C ASN A 298 -4.22 -13.46 12.04
N PRO A 299 -5.37 -13.10 12.65
CA PRO A 299 -5.77 -11.70 12.73
C PRO A 299 -4.84 -10.90 13.68
N PRO A 300 -4.44 -9.66 13.32
CA PRO A 300 -3.66 -8.81 14.22
C PRO A 300 -4.48 -8.29 15.40
N ASP A 301 -3.81 -7.82 16.45
CA ASP A 301 -4.45 -6.99 17.48
C ASP A 301 -4.35 -5.51 17.07
N ILE A 302 -5.48 -4.79 17.09
CA ILE A 302 -5.55 -3.38 16.67
C ILE A 302 -6.00 -2.51 17.84
N TYR A 303 -5.19 -1.52 18.21
CA TYR A 303 -5.46 -0.59 19.30
C TYR A 303 -5.57 0.85 18.80
N VAL A 304 -6.45 1.64 19.41
CA VAL A 304 -6.63 3.07 19.12
C VAL A 304 -6.69 3.85 20.41
N ASP A 305 -5.98 4.97 20.47
CA ASP A 305 -6.02 5.88 21.62
C ASP A 305 -7.41 6.52 21.78
N ASN A 306 -7.81 6.76 23.02
CA ASN A 306 -9.02 7.51 23.33
C ASN A 306 -8.79 9.03 23.33
N LYS A 307 -7.54 9.49 23.30
CA LYS A 307 -7.17 10.91 23.22
C LYS A 307 -6.90 11.35 21.80
N LYS A 308 -7.31 12.58 21.48
CA LYS A 308 -6.92 13.27 20.25
C LYS A 308 -5.40 13.36 20.18
N TRP A 309 -4.83 12.97 19.04
CA TRP A 309 -3.39 13.07 18.81
C TRP A 309 -2.97 14.52 18.59
N ASN A 310 -1.81 14.89 19.13
CA ASN A 310 -1.31 16.28 19.13
C ASN A 310 -0.37 16.59 17.95
N GLU A 311 -0.25 15.67 16.98
CA GLU A 311 0.61 15.75 15.78
C GLU A 311 2.13 15.84 16.02
N ARG A 312 2.57 15.82 17.29
CA ARG A 312 3.98 15.95 17.66
C ARG A 312 4.52 14.70 18.36
N ASP A 313 3.64 13.96 19.02
CA ASP A 313 3.98 12.75 19.72
C ASP A 313 4.27 11.62 18.73
N SER A 314 5.52 11.17 18.68
CA SER A 314 5.98 10.04 17.86
C SER A 314 6.20 8.77 18.69
N SER A 315 5.84 8.76 19.98
CA SER A 315 5.96 7.56 20.80
C SER A 315 4.97 6.48 20.37
N LEU A 316 5.32 5.21 20.61
CA LEU A 316 4.36 4.12 20.47
C LEU A 316 3.18 4.31 21.45
N LEU A 317 2.02 3.78 21.08
CA LEU A 317 0.83 3.78 21.92
C LEU A 317 1.01 2.78 23.07
N GLU A 318 0.83 3.24 24.30
CA GLU A 318 0.70 2.35 25.46
C GLU A 318 -0.64 1.62 25.40
N TYR A 319 -0.61 0.32 25.09
CA TYR A 319 -1.80 -0.48 24.82
C TYR A 319 -2.34 -1.23 26.04
N GLU A 320 -1.60 -1.32 27.15
CA GLU A 320 -1.95 -2.16 28.31
C GLU A 320 -3.32 -1.85 28.92
N ASN A 321 -3.82 -0.62 28.74
CA ASN A 321 -5.11 -0.17 29.27
C ASN A 321 -6.15 0.10 28.17
N ILE A 322 -5.93 -0.41 26.95
CA ILE A 322 -6.78 -0.18 25.78
C ILE A 322 -7.27 -1.53 25.27
N ASP A 323 -8.59 -1.67 25.13
CA ASP A 323 -9.18 -2.86 24.52
C ASP A 323 -8.90 -2.88 23.01
N ALA A 324 -8.53 -4.06 22.50
CA ALA A 324 -8.34 -4.25 21.07
C ALA A 324 -9.68 -4.08 20.32
N LEU A 325 -9.62 -3.50 19.12
CA LEU A 325 -10.78 -3.37 18.24
C LEU A 325 -11.25 -4.74 17.77
N PRO A 326 -12.58 -4.98 17.74
CA PRO A 326 -13.10 -6.20 17.15
C PRO A 326 -12.83 -6.22 15.64
N ILE A 327 -12.29 -7.34 15.18
CA ILE A 327 -12.09 -7.63 13.76
C ILE A 327 -13.31 -8.40 13.25
N GLY A 328 -13.93 -7.91 12.17
CA GLY A 328 -15.04 -8.59 11.53
C GLY A 328 -14.59 -9.80 10.71
N ASN A 329 -15.55 -10.60 10.21
CA ASN A 329 -15.29 -11.70 9.28
C ASN A 329 -14.66 -11.25 7.94
N ASP A 330 -14.67 -9.94 7.69
CA ASP A 330 -14.01 -9.27 6.57
C ASP A 330 -12.52 -8.99 6.83
N GLY A 331 -11.99 -9.34 8.01
CA GLY A 331 -10.61 -9.08 8.41
C GLY A 331 -10.32 -7.63 8.78
N LEU A 332 -11.35 -6.78 8.85
CA LEU A 332 -11.20 -5.35 9.10
C LEU A 332 -11.56 -5.01 10.56
N GLY A 333 -10.66 -4.26 11.22
CA GLY A 333 -10.95 -3.62 12.50
C GLY A 333 -11.94 -2.47 12.32
N LYS A 334 -13.09 -2.52 13.00
CA LYS A 334 -14.16 -1.52 12.85
C LYS A 334 -14.08 -0.46 13.95
N LEU A 335 -13.46 0.68 13.62
CA LEU A 335 -13.39 1.83 14.51
C LEU A 335 -14.66 2.67 14.43
N ARG A 336 -15.28 2.97 15.58
CA ARG A 336 -16.40 3.91 15.69
C ARG A 336 -16.15 4.87 16.84
N ILE A 337 -16.00 6.15 16.54
CA ILE A 337 -15.84 7.21 17.54
C ILE A 337 -17.11 8.07 17.54
N SER A 338 -17.73 8.23 18.71
CA SER A 338 -18.87 9.12 18.88
C SER A 338 -18.40 10.57 18.91
N THR A 339 -18.94 11.42 18.03
CA THR A 339 -18.64 12.86 18.01
C THR A 339 -19.45 13.66 19.05
N ARG A 340 -20.37 13.00 19.77
CA ARG A 340 -21.19 13.64 20.80
C ARG A 340 -20.31 14.13 21.94
N GLY A 341 -20.21 15.45 22.10
CA GLY A 341 -19.37 16.09 23.12
C GLY A 341 -17.92 16.35 22.70
N MET A 342 -17.54 16.07 21.46
CA MET A 342 -16.24 16.48 20.92
C MET A 342 -16.19 18.00 20.68
N SER A 343 -15.02 18.59 20.82
CA SER A 343 -14.76 19.96 20.39
C SER A 343 -14.91 20.09 18.87
N LEU A 344 -15.47 21.21 18.41
CA LEU A 344 -15.53 21.54 16.99
C LEU A 344 -14.12 21.66 16.38
N GLY A 345 -14.01 21.36 15.08
CA GLY A 345 -12.76 21.43 14.32
C GLY A 345 -12.16 20.06 13.98
N GLU A 346 -10.92 20.07 13.51
CA GLU A 346 -10.20 18.86 13.08
C GLU A 346 -9.85 17.96 14.26
N SER A 347 -9.99 16.65 14.07
CA SER A 347 -9.59 15.61 15.01
C SER A 347 -8.94 14.42 14.29
N ASN A 348 -7.98 13.79 14.95
CA ASN A 348 -7.31 12.56 14.55
C ASN A 348 -6.80 11.83 15.81
N TYR A 349 -6.49 10.55 15.67
CA TYR A 349 -6.11 9.65 16.74
C TYR A 349 -4.90 8.82 16.32
N LYS A 350 -4.09 8.43 17.31
CA LYS A 350 -2.98 7.49 17.13
C LYS A 350 -3.45 6.06 17.41
N GLY A 351 -2.86 5.09 16.75
CA GLY A 351 -3.15 3.66 16.91
C GLY A 351 -1.92 2.79 16.74
N LEU A 352 -2.07 1.53 17.10
CA LEU A 352 -1.03 0.51 17.02
C LEU A 352 -1.64 -0.80 16.54
N ILE A 353 -1.02 -1.41 15.52
CA ILE A 353 -1.34 -2.76 15.07
C ILE A 353 -0.22 -3.67 15.52
N ARG A 354 -0.54 -4.77 16.18
CA ARG A 354 0.42 -5.80 16.59
C ARG A 354 0.14 -7.06 15.79
N PHE A 355 1.15 -7.56 15.11
CA PHE A 355 1.01 -8.71 14.22
C PHE A 355 2.16 -9.70 14.43
N GLN A 356 1.84 -10.98 14.53
CA GLN A 356 2.84 -12.04 14.67
C GLN A 356 3.43 -12.38 13.30
N GLY A 357 4.72 -12.11 13.13
CA GLY A 357 5.45 -12.41 11.90
C GLY A 357 5.69 -13.91 11.67
N PRO A 358 6.18 -14.29 10.48
CA PRO A 358 6.49 -15.68 10.14
C PRO A 358 7.57 -16.32 11.02
N ASP A 359 8.37 -15.48 11.68
CA ASP A 359 9.42 -15.85 12.64
C ASP A 359 8.87 -16.08 14.07
N GLY A 360 7.55 -15.91 14.27
CA GLY A 360 6.89 -16.04 15.56
C GLY A 360 7.01 -14.80 16.45
N ASN A 361 7.78 -13.78 16.04
CA ASN A 361 7.94 -12.54 16.78
C ASN A 361 6.75 -11.61 16.53
N ILE A 362 6.28 -10.94 17.58
CA ILE A 362 5.25 -9.90 17.45
C ILE A 362 5.92 -8.60 17.02
N GLN A 363 5.45 -8.03 15.91
CA GLN A 363 5.89 -6.74 15.40
C GLN A 363 4.80 -5.68 15.60
N ASP A 364 5.26 -4.47 15.89
CA ASP A 364 4.44 -3.32 16.24
C ASP A 364 4.44 -2.31 15.07
N PHE A 365 3.26 -2.03 14.53
CA PHE A 365 3.03 -1.11 13.40
C PHE A 365 2.21 0.10 13.87
N PRO A 366 2.84 1.26 14.13
CA PRO A 366 2.11 2.46 14.51
C PRO A 366 1.35 3.05 13.31
N TYR A 367 0.16 3.61 13.57
CA TYR A 367 -0.60 4.32 12.54
C TYR A 367 -1.35 5.53 13.11
N TYR A 368 -1.79 6.41 12.21
CA TYR A 368 -2.58 7.60 12.53
C TYR A 368 -3.87 7.59 11.70
N THR A 369 -5.00 7.89 12.32
CA THR A 369 -6.27 7.99 11.59
C THR A 369 -6.25 9.22 10.66
N PRO A 370 -6.91 9.15 9.48
CA PRO A 370 -7.13 10.34 8.67
C PRO A 370 -7.80 11.46 9.48
N LYS A 371 -7.46 12.72 9.16
CA LYS A 371 -8.09 13.87 9.78
C LYS A 371 -9.57 13.91 9.42
N PHE A 372 -10.43 14.15 10.41
CA PHE A 372 -11.85 14.41 10.19
C PHE A 372 -12.30 15.65 10.96
N THR A 373 -13.24 16.39 10.39
CA THR A 373 -13.72 17.65 10.98
C THR A 373 -15.08 17.45 11.64
N VAL A 374 -15.19 17.83 12.90
CA VAL A 374 -16.47 17.88 13.63
C VAL A 374 -17.03 19.29 13.49
N ALA A 375 -18.20 19.41 12.88
CA ALA A 375 -18.90 20.68 12.66
C ALA A 375 -20.35 20.58 13.15
N GLU A 376 -20.93 21.72 13.51
CA GLU A 376 -22.35 21.79 13.83
C GLU A 376 -23.20 21.63 12.56
N PRO A 377 -24.34 20.93 12.62
CA PRO A 377 -25.29 20.87 11.51
C PRO A 377 -25.83 22.27 11.20
N ALA A 378 -25.56 22.80 10.00
CA ALA A 378 -26.10 24.09 9.56
C ALA A 378 -27.31 23.88 8.62
N LEU A 379 -28.45 24.47 8.95
CA LEU A 379 -29.63 24.54 8.08
C LEU A 379 -29.82 25.97 7.59
N VAL A 380 -29.72 26.19 6.29
CA VAL A 380 -29.96 27.51 5.68
C VAL A 380 -31.36 27.55 5.07
N VAL A 381 -32.28 28.27 5.71
CA VAL A 381 -33.61 28.56 5.17
C VAL A 381 -33.68 30.04 4.80
N SER A 382 -33.72 30.34 3.50
CA SER A 382 -33.75 31.73 3.01
C SER A 382 -35.03 32.00 2.23
N PRO A 383 -35.92 32.88 2.71
CA PRO A 383 -37.13 33.25 1.98
C PRO A 383 -36.80 34.02 0.69
N THR A 384 -37.15 33.46 -0.47
CA THR A 384 -36.76 33.98 -1.79
C THR A 384 -37.34 35.35 -2.14
N LYS A 385 -38.48 35.73 -1.56
CA LYS A 385 -39.11 37.05 -1.78
C LYS A 385 -38.65 38.13 -0.81
N MET A 386 -37.91 37.77 0.24
CA MET A 386 -37.43 38.67 1.28
C MET A 386 -35.96 39.07 1.09
N ASN A 387 -35.35 38.78 -0.07
CA ASN A 387 -34.03 39.30 -0.45
C ASN A 387 -34.09 40.81 -0.76
N VAL A 388 -34.43 41.61 0.25
CA VAL A 388 -34.66 43.06 0.13
C VAL A 388 -33.91 43.79 1.24
N PHE A 389 -33.17 44.83 0.87
CA PHE A 389 -32.64 45.81 1.82
C PHE A 389 -33.40 47.13 1.73
N TYR A 390 -33.68 47.74 2.87
CA TYR A 390 -34.32 49.05 2.95
C TYR A 390 -33.30 50.16 3.11
N ARG A 391 -33.36 51.15 2.21
CA ARG A 391 -32.50 52.34 2.25
C ARG A 391 -32.80 53.18 3.51
N GLY A 392 -31.77 53.76 4.10
CA GLY A 392 -31.89 54.63 5.28
C GLY A 392 -32.02 53.88 6.61
N LEU A 393 -31.94 52.55 6.60
CA LEU A 393 -31.99 51.71 7.78
C LEU A 393 -30.78 50.75 7.82
N PRO A 394 -30.28 50.38 9.02
CA PRO A 394 -29.33 49.29 9.17
C PRO A 394 -30.04 47.95 8.92
N ASN A 395 -29.59 47.19 7.93
CA ASN A 395 -30.17 45.88 7.57
C ASN A 395 -29.25 44.77 8.13
N PRO A 396 -29.62 44.06 9.21
CA PRO A 396 -28.81 42.98 9.75
C PRO A 396 -28.89 41.72 8.86
N VAL A 397 -27.76 41.04 8.68
CA VAL A 397 -27.61 39.83 7.87
C VAL A 397 -26.65 38.87 8.56
N GLU A 398 -27.04 37.60 8.59
CA GLU A 398 -26.17 36.49 8.99
C GLU A 398 -25.66 35.75 7.74
N VAL A 399 -24.36 35.48 7.69
CA VAL A 399 -23.73 34.79 6.56
C VAL A 399 -23.01 33.56 7.09
N SER A 400 -23.51 32.39 6.71
CA SER A 400 -22.92 31.09 7.05
C SER A 400 -22.61 30.30 5.78
N VAL A 401 -21.44 29.69 5.72
CA VAL A 401 -21.07 28.74 4.66
C VAL A 401 -20.95 27.36 5.29
N PRO A 402 -21.76 26.37 4.88
CA PRO A 402 -21.67 25.02 5.43
C PRO A 402 -20.25 24.45 5.30
N GLY A 403 -19.69 23.97 6.42
CA GLY A 403 -18.35 23.38 6.46
C GLY A 403 -17.19 24.38 6.58
N VAL A 404 -17.46 25.69 6.69
CA VAL A 404 -16.43 26.73 6.84
C VAL A 404 -16.67 27.52 8.13
N PRO A 405 -15.67 27.60 9.04
CA PRO A 405 -15.75 28.44 10.23
C PRO A 405 -16.00 29.92 9.91
N GLY A 406 -16.77 30.64 10.73
CA GLY A 406 -17.18 32.03 10.45
C GLY A 406 -16.05 33.06 10.41
N ASP A 407 -14.90 32.76 11.02
CA ASP A 407 -13.67 33.56 10.95
C ASP A 407 -12.90 33.37 9.64
N LYS A 408 -13.16 32.28 8.91
CA LYS A 408 -12.58 31.94 7.60
C LYS A 408 -13.42 32.39 6.41
N ILE A 409 -14.39 33.27 6.66
CA ILE A 409 -15.30 33.83 5.66
C ILE A 409 -15.02 35.33 5.47
N ASP A 410 -14.68 35.72 4.25
CA ASP A 410 -14.58 37.13 3.82
C ASP A 410 -15.85 37.51 3.05
N VAL A 411 -16.62 38.48 3.56
CA VAL A 411 -17.89 38.92 2.98
C VAL A 411 -17.72 40.29 2.35
N ARG A 412 -18.11 40.41 1.09
CA ARG A 412 -18.08 41.66 0.32
C ARG A 412 -19.43 41.98 -0.26
N ILE A 413 -19.68 43.26 -0.48
CA ILE A 413 -20.90 43.77 -1.12
C ILE A 413 -20.52 44.62 -2.32
N SER A 414 -21.27 44.50 -3.42
CA SER A 414 -21.08 45.32 -4.62
C SER A 414 -21.68 46.74 -4.44
N GLY A 415 -21.40 47.62 -5.40
CA GLY A 415 -21.99 48.96 -5.46
C GLY A 415 -21.60 49.91 -4.33
N ASN A 416 -22.34 51.00 -4.22
CA ASN A 416 -22.15 52.05 -3.21
C ASN A 416 -22.89 51.71 -1.90
N HIS A 417 -22.72 50.47 -1.42
CA HIS A 417 -23.28 50.01 -0.15
C HIS A 417 -22.20 49.93 0.93
N ARG A 418 -22.58 50.11 2.20
CA ARG A 418 -21.66 49.97 3.33
C ARG A 418 -21.95 48.68 4.07
N LEU A 419 -20.93 47.86 4.27
CA LEU A 419 -20.97 46.64 5.06
C LEU A 419 -20.11 46.82 6.31
N LYS A 420 -20.67 46.47 7.46
CA LYS A 420 -19.98 46.49 8.76
C LYS A 420 -20.12 45.12 9.42
N LYS A 421 -19.00 44.53 9.84
CA LYS A 421 -19.00 43.33 10.67
C LYS A 421 -19.18 43.73 12.14
N GLU A 422 -20.15 43.12 12.81
CA GLU A 422 -20.43 43.34 14.21
C GLU A 422 -19.64 42.35 15.09
N ALA A 423 -19.57 42.64 16.39
CA ALA A 423 -18.76 41.85 17.33
C ALA A 423 -19.30 40.43 17.56
N ASP A 424 -20.59 40.21 17.33
CA ASP A 424 -21.28 38.91 17.42
C ASP A 424 -21.11 38.04 16.15
N GLY A 425 -20.38 38.53 15.15
CA GLY A 425 -20.16 37.83 13.88
C GLY A 425 -21.23 38.10 12.81
N THR A 426 -22.30 38.84 13.14
CA THR A 426 -23.30 39.28 12.16
C THR A 426 -22.79 40.45 11.33
N PHE A 427 -23.47 40.75 10.22
CA PHE A 427 -23.14 41.84 9.32
C PHE A 427 -24.30 42.83 9.23
N THR A 428 -24.00 44.12 9.34
CA THR A 428 -24.98 45.18 9.11
C THR A 428 -24.70 45.85 7.77
N ILE A 429 -25.71 45.88 6.91
CA ILE A 429 -25.67 46.50 5.59
C ILE A 429 -26.46 47.82 5.61
N THR A 430 -25.81 48.89 5.16
CA THR A 430 -26.44 50.20 4.92
C THR A 430 -26.45 50.48 3.42
N PRO A 431 -27.61 50.36 2.75
CA PRO A 431 -27.68 50.56 1.30
C PRO A 431 -27.52 52.03 0.89
N GLY A 432 -26.64 52.32 -0.07
CA GLY A 432 -26.61 53.61 -0.78
C GLY A 432 -27.64 53.75 -1.90
N THR A 433 -27.24 54.38 -3.02
CA THR A 433 -28.14 54.83 -4.09
C THR A 433 -28.56 53.75 -5.07
N ASP A 434 -27.79 52.67 -5.17
CA ASP A 434 -28.01 51.61 -6.16
C ASP A 434 -29.31 50.84 -5.86
N LYS A 435 -29.87 50.20 -6.91
CA LYS A 435 -31.14 49.47 -6.85
C LYS A 435 -30.98 48.00 -6.47
N GLU A 436 -29.77 47.47 -6.59
CA GLU A 436 -29.41 46.07 -6.38
C GLU A 436 -28.08 46.02 -5.64
N ALA A 437 -27.92 45.00 -4.81
CA ALA A 437 -26.74 44.76 -3.98
C ALA A 437 -26.36 43.28 -4.06
N ASP A 438 -25.17 42.97 -4.54
CA ASP A 438 -24.68 41.60 -4.59
C ASP A 438 -23.76 41.32 -3.41
N ILE A 439 -24.09 40.30 -2.64
CA ILE A 439 -23.21 39.78 -1.59
C ILE A 439 -22.36 38.66 -2.19
N THR A 440 -21.04 38.85 -2.14
CA THR A 440 -20.04 37.87 -2.57
C THR A 440 -19.27 37.39 -1.35
N VAL A 441 -19.13 36.07 -1.23
CA VAL A 441 -18.49 35.43 -0.09
C VAL A 441 -17.29 34.64 -0.58
N SER A 442 -16.11 34.91 -0.02
CA SER A 442 -14.91 34.12 -0.24
C SER A 442 -14.62 33.30 1.00
N ALA A 443 -14.60 31.97 0.85
CA ALA A 443 -14.28 31.03 1.91
C ALA A 443 -12.84 30.54 1.76
N GLU A 444 -12.11 30.46 2.87
CA GLU A 444 -10.82 29.77 2.94
C GLU A 444 -11.07 28.29 3.27
N LEU A 445 -10.62 27.42 2.37
CA LEU A 445 -10.73 25.98 2.52
C LEU A 445 -9.64 25.44 3.47
N PRO A 446 -9.79 24.21 4.01
CA PRO A 446 -8.78 23.60 4.90
C PRO A 446 -7.38 23.48 4.28
N ASP A 447 -7.29 23.46 2.95
CA ASP A 447 -6.03 23.46 2.19
C ASP A 447 -5.35 24.84 2.10
N GLY A 448 -5.95 25.88 2.71
CA GLY A 448 -5.48 27.26 2.68
C GLY A 448 -5.83 28.02 1.39
N SER A 449 -6.47 27.37 0.42
CA SER A 449 -6.93 28.03 -0.81
C SER A 449 -8.18 28.86 -0.54
N LYS A 450 -8.32 29.99 -1.23
CA LYS A 450 -9.52 30.84 -1.15
C LYS A 450 -10.40 30.61 -2.35
N LYS A 451 -11.66 30.25 -2.12
CA LYS A 451 -12.65 30.07 -3.18
C LYS A 451 -13.80 31.06 -3.01
N THR A 452 -14.06 31.81 -4.07
CA THR A 452 -15.22 32.71 -4.13
C THR A 452 -16.47 31.93 -4.51
N LEU A 453 -17.50 32.07 -3.69
CA LEU A 453 -18.81 31.48 -3.91
C LEU A 453 -19.64 32.34 -4.88
N PRO A 454 -20.67 31.76 -5.52
CA PRO A 454 -21.61 32.53 -6.33
C PRO A 454 -22.23 33.68 -5.53
N SER A 455 -22.36 34.84 -6.17
CA SER A 455 -22.97 36.00 -5.55
C SER A 455 -24.47 35.77 -5.28
N ARG A 456 -24.97 36.44 -4.25
CA ARG A 456 -26.40 36.51 -3.92
C ARG A 456 -26.90 37.93 -4.12
N GLU A 457 -27.87 38.08 -5.02
CA GLU A 457 -28.48 39.35 -5.37
C GLU A 457 -29.59 39.72 -4.36
N PHE A 458 -29.52 40.95 -3.86
CA PHE A 458 -30.53 41.59 -3.02
C PHE A 458 -31.07 42.85 -3.68
N ARG A 459 -32.37 43.05 -3.59
CA ARG A 459 -33.04 44.24 -4.13
C ARG A 459 -33.01 45.36 -3.10
N VAL A 460 -32.60 46.55 -3.49
CA VAL A 460 -32.62 47.72 -2.61
C VAL A 460 -33.91 48.49 -2.85
N LYS A 461 -34.77 48.51 -1.83
CA LYS A 461 -36.04 49.24 -1.84
C LYS A 461 -35.99 50.44 -0.91
N ARG A 462 -36.84 51.43 -1.20
CA ARG A 462 -37.15 52.48 -0.22
C ARG A 462 -38.07 51.94 0.86
N ILE A 463 -38.01 52.53 2.04
CA ILE A 463 -38.98 52.28 3.12
C ILE A 463 -40.40 52.51 2.57
N PRO A 464 -41.40 51.66 2.85
CA PRO A 464 -42.78 51.90 2.42
C PRO A 464 -43.33 53.23 2.95
N ASP A 465 -44.40 53.74 2.33
CA ASP A 465 -44.99 55.01 2.75
C ASP A 465 -45.79 54.80 4.06
N PRO A 466 -45.60 55.66 5.07
CA PRO A 466 -46.29 55.52 6.35
C PRO A 466 -47.76 55.95 6.22
N VAL A 467 -48.57 55.46 7.16
CA VAL A 467 -49.99 55.78 7.23
C VAL A 467 -50.19 56.91 8.24
N PRO A 468 -50.83 58.03 7.86
CA PRO A 468 -51.16 59.08 8.82
C PRO A 468 -52.25 58.59 9.77
N PHE A 469 -52.23 59.11 10.99
CA PHE A 469 -53.29 58.86 11.95
C PHE A 469 -53.60 60.09 12.78
N PHE A 470 -54.85 60.20 13.23
CA PHE A 470 -55.34 61.30 14.04
C PHE A 470 -56.18 60.75 15.18
N VAL A 471 -55.68 60.87 16.41
CA VAL A 471 -56.32 60.33 17.63
C VAL A 471 -56.73 58.85 17.47
N GLY A 472 -55.80 58.03 16.95
CA GLY A 472 -56.00 56.61 16.69
C GLY A 472 -56.86 56.29 15.45
N LYS A 473 -57.34 57.30 14.71
CA LYS A 473 -58.07 57.12 13.44
C LYS A 473 -57.12 57.12 12.26
N THR A 474 -57.35 56.23 11.30
CA THR A 474 -56.57 56.05 10.07
C THR A 474 -57.41 56.43 8.84
N PRO A 475 -56.84 56.49 7.62
CA PRO A 475 -57.61 56.75 6.39
C PRO A 475 -58.74 55.73 6.12
N SER A 476 -58.69 54.55 6.75
CA SER A 476 -59.74 53.53 6.67
C SER A 476 -60.95 53.83 7.57
N ASP A 477 -60.77 54.63 8.63
CA ASP A 477 -61.84 55.09 9.50
C ASP A 477 -62.70 56.15 8.80
N ARG A 478 -64.01 56.13 9.04
CA ARG A 478 -64.96 57.03 8.37
C ARG A 478 -65.56 58.10 9.28
N SER A 479 -65.47 57.93 10.60
CA SER A 479 -66.14 58.80 11.56
C SER A 479 -65.27 59.17 12.76
N ILE A 480 -65.55 60.35 13.31
CA ILE A 480 -64.93 60.86 14.53
C ILE A 480 -65.94 61.64 15.35
N SER A 481 -65.88 61.52 16.67
CA SER A 481 -66.72 62.34 17.56
C SER A 481 -66.21 63.78 17.60
N LYS A 482 -67.13 64.75 17.74
CA LYS A 482 -66.74 66.16 17.88
C LYS A 482 -65.82 66.39 19.09
N GLN A 483 -66.05 65.70 20.20
CA GLN A 483 -65.23 65.81 21.40
C GLN A 483 -63.79 65.35 21.15
N THR A 484 -63.61 64.22 20.46
CA THR A 484 -62.29 63.68 20.09
C THR A 484 -61.58 64.59 19.09
N LEU A 485 -62.32 65.19 18.16
CA LEU A 485 -61.77 66.10 17.16
C LEU A 485 -61.23 67.40 17.78
N VAL A 486 -61.98 68.01 18.71
CA VAL A 486 -61.57 69.26 19.41
C VAL A 486 -60.46 69.02 20.42
N GLY A 487 -60.47 67.85 21.10
CA GLY A 487 -59.46 67.47 22.10
C GLY A 487 -58.13 66.97 21.54
N ALA A 488 -57.99 66.88 20.22
CA ALA A 488 -56.77 66.43 19.58
C ALA A 488 -55.65 67.48 19.65
N ASP A 489 -54.40 67.01 19.71
CA ASP A 489 -53.23 67.89 19.66
C ASP A 489 -52.63 68.05 18.27
N GLY A 490 -52.77 67.04 17.41
CA GLY A 490 -52.00 66.96 16.18
C GLY A 490 -52.25 65.69 15.39
N ILE A 491 -51.60 65.61 14.23
CA ILE A 491 -51.60 64.44 13.36
C ILE A 491 -50.26 63.71 13.50
N GLY A 492 -50.29 62.38 13.49
CA GLY A 492 -49.12 61.51 13.50
C GLY A 492 -49.03 60.73 12.20
N ALA A 493 -47.91 60.05 12.00
CA ALA A 493 -47.74 59.05 10.96
C ALA A 493 -46.98 57.85 11.53
N GLN A 494 -47.37 56.65 11.13
CA GLN A 494 -46.76 55.42 11.61
C GLN A 494 -46.62 54.40 10.48
N MET A 495 -45.65 53.51 10.62
CA MET A 495 -45.52 52.35 9.75
C MET A 495 -46.51 51.28 10.20
N VAL A 496 -47.25 50.71 9.26
CA VAL A 496 -48.17 49.60 9.51
C VAL A 496 -47.62 48.37 8.80
N ASN A 497 -47.50 47.24 9.50
CA ASN A 497 -46.95 45.97 8.99
C ASN A 497 -45.52 46.11 8.42
N PHE A 498 -44.64 46.79 9.14
CA PHE A 498 -43.24 46.94 8.75
C PHE A 498 -42.32 46.42 9.87
N ASP A 499 -41.40 45.54 9.52
CA ASP A 499 -40.58 44.79 10.50
C ASP A 499 -39.46 45.63 11.15
N PHE A 500 -39.18 46.82 10.60
CA PHE A 500 -38.19 47.74 11.17
C PHE A 500 -38.86 48.81 12.02
N ASP A 501 -38.22 49.15 13.15
CA ASP A 501 -38.61 50.29 13.96
C ASP A 501 -38.19 51.60 13.27
N VAL A 502 -39.17 52.33 12.73
CA VAL A 502 -38.98 53.56 11.97
C VAL A 502 -39.73 54.68 12.67
N ARG A 503 -38.99 55.71 13.10
CA ARG A 503 -39.59 56.95 13.60
C ARG A 503 -39.94 57.88 12.44
N VAL A 504 -41.22 58.17 12.29
CA VAL A 504 -41.76 59.07 11.26
C VAL A 504 -42.14 60.40 11.89
N VAL A 505 -41.75 61.51 11.26
CA VAL A 505 -42.05 62.87 11.76
C VAL A 505 -42.91 63.60 10.74
N VAL A 506 -44.10 64.06 11.14
CA VAL A 506 -44.93 64.92 10.29
C VAL A 506 -44.35 66.34 10.26
N LYS A 507 -44.07 66.84 9.06
CA LYS A 507 -43.51 68.17 8.78
C LYS A 507 -44.58 69.21 8.53
N SER A 508 -45.64 68.88 7.80
CA SER A 508 -46.75 69.81 7.55
C SER A 508 -48.03 69.04 7.22
N PHE A 509 -49.17 69.70 7.36
CA PHE A 509 -50.46 69.19 6.90
C PHE A 509 -51.46 70.35 6.72
N SER A 510 -52.47 70.15 5.89
CA SER A 510 -53.63 71.02 5.76
C SER A 510 -54.88 70.34 6.31
N VAL A 511 -55.79 71.15 6.83
CA VAL A 511 -57.11 70.73 7.29
C VAL A 511 -58.13 71.53 6.53
N SER A 512 -59.02 70.84 5.83
CA SER A 512 -60.15 71.44 5.13
C SER A 512 -61.47 70.92 5.68
N VAL A 513 -62.44 71.82 5.88
CA VAL A 513 -63.77 71.46 6.37
C VAL A 513 -64.79 71.88 5.32
N SER A 514 -65.65 70.95 4.90
CA SER A 514 -66.75 71.23 4.00
C SER A 514 -68.01 71.62 4.79
N ARG A 515 -68.42 72.88 4.65
CA ARG A 515 -69.62 73.43 5.29
C ARG A 515 -70.45 74.20 4.28
N ASP A 516 -71.75 73.90 4.21
CA ASP A 516 -72.74 74.67 3.43
C ASP A 516 -72.30 74.96 1.97
N GLY A 517 -71.55 74.03 1.35
CA GLY A 517 -71.03 74.15 -0.02
C GLY A 517 -69.70 74.92 -0.18
N THR A 518 -69.12 75.45 0.90
CA THR A 518 -67.84 76.17 0.88
C THR A 518 -66.75 75.38 1.62
N LEU A 519 -65.57 75.23 0.99
CA LEU A 519 -64.41 74.56 1.58
C LEU A 519 -63.49 75.60 2.23
N VAL A 520 -63.24 75.48 3.54
CA VAL A 520 -62.30 76.35 4.25
C VAL A 520 -61.08 75.53 4.63
N GLU A 521 -59.91 75.92 4.10
CA GLU A 521 -58.62 75.25 4.33
C GLU A 521 -57.73 76.07 5.27
N LYS A 522 -57.04 75.39 6.19
CA LYS A 522 -55.97 75.95 7.04
C LYS A 522 -54.76 75.03 7.00
N LYS A 523 -53.56 75.61 7.04
CA LYS A 523 -52.28 74.87 6.99
C LYS A 523 -51.54 74.91 8.32
N SER A 524 -50.79 73.85 8.60
CA SER A 524 -49.84 73.74 9.71
C SER A 524 -48.46 73.34 9.18
N ASN A 525 -47.42 73.95 9.75
CA ASN A 525 -46.01 73.73 9.39
C ASN A 525 -45.30 72.78 10.37
N ASN A 526 -46.05 72.02 11.15
CA ASN A 526 -45.54 70.94 12.01
C ASN A 526 -46.63 69.88 12.21
N ASN A 527 -46.43 68.95 13.16
CA ASN A 527 -47.39 67.90 13.48
C ASN A 527 -48.55 68.34 14.39
N ARG A 528 -48.60 69.61 14.84
CA ARG A 528 -49.60 70.13 15.79
C ARG A 528 -50.71 70.88 15.07
N LEU A 529 -51.90 70.87 15.66
CA LEU A 529 -53.04 71.69 15.21
C LEU A 529 -52.83 73.16 15.58
N THR A 530 -53.11 74.06 14.63
CA THR A 530 -53.07 75.51 14.88
C THR A 530 -54.33 75.98 15.63
N PRO A 531 -54.30 77.14 16.31
CA PRO A 531 -55.48 77.71 16.94
C PRO A 531 -56.66 77.89 15.97
N ASP A 532 -56.37 78.30 14.73
CA ASP A 532 -57.35 78.44 13.66
C ASP A 532 -58.03 77.11 13.30
N MET A 533 -57.28 76.01 13.25
CA MET A 533 -57.82 74.67 13.02
C MET A 533 -58.73 74.23 14.18
N LYS A 534 -58.34 74.51 15.43
CA LYS A 534 -59.18 74.21 16.59
C LYS A 534 -60.48 75.03 16.58
N GLN A 535 -60.43 76.29 16.14
CA GLN A 535 -61.64 77.09 15.94
C GLN A 535 -62.54 76.53 14.84
N LEU A 536 -61.97 76.02 13.73
CA LEU A 536 -62.73 75.29 12.70
C LEU A 536 -63.44 74.08 13.30
N PHE A 537 -62.75 73.28 14.11
CA PHE A 537 -63.33 72.09 14.77
C PHE A 537 -64.42 72.43 15.78
N ASN A 538 -64.35 73.56 16.47
CA ASN A 538 -65.45 73.99 17.36
C ASN A 538 -66.74 74.31 16.58
N ARG A 539 -66.61 74.77 15.34
CA ARG A 539 -67.72 75.22 14.48
C ARG A 539 -68.33 74.09 13.63
N VAL A 540 -67.77 72.88 13.65
CA VAL A 540 -68.36 71.74 12.93
C VAL A 540 -69.55 71.15 13.69
N SER A 541 -70.52 70.64 12.95
CA SER A 541 -71.72 69.96 13.44
C SER A 541 -71.74 68.52 12.91
N ARG A 542 -72.63 67.70 13.49
CA ARG A 542 -72.88 66.33 13.02
C ARG A 542 -73.18 66.33 11.53
N GLY A 543 -72.46 65.51 10.78
CA GLY A 543 -72.60 65.40 9.32
C GLY A 543 -71.53 66.13 8.51
N ASN A 544 -70.81 67.11 9.08
CA ASN A 544 -69.68 67.75 8.39
C ASN A 544 -68.54 66.77 8.19
N VAL A 545 -67.79 66.95 7.08
CA VAL A 545 -66.60 66.16 6.76
C VAL A 545 -65.37 67.03 6.94
N VAL A 546 -64.40 66.52 7.69
CA VAL A 546 -63.07 67.08 7.87
C VAL A 546 -62.11 66.28 7.02
N TYR A 547 -61.34 66.96 6.18
CA TYR A 547 -60.25 66.37 5.42
C TYR A 547 -58.92 66.83 6.01
N PHE A 548 -58.00 65.88 6.13
CA PHE A 548 -56.60 66.12 6.44
C PHE A 548 -55.83 65.82 5.15
N GLU A 549 -55.30 66.87 4.55
CA GLU A 549 -54.73 66.88 3.20
C GLU A 549 -53.28 67.39 3.29
N ASP A 550 -52.53 67.27 2.19
CA ASP A 550 -51.14 67.75 2.08
C ASP A 550 -50.22 67.36 3.25
N ILE A 551 -50.40 66.15 3.78
CA ILE A 551 -49.64 65.65 4.92
C ILE A 551 -48.25 65.27 4.42
N ILE A 552 -47.22 66.05 4.78
CA ILE A 552 -45.82 65.79 4.45
C ILE A 552 -45.11 65.21 5.66
N VAL A 553 -44.41 64.10 5.46
CA VAL A 553 -43.61 63.41 6.48
C VAL A 553 -42.14 63.37 6.10
N GLY A 554 -41.26 63.48 7.10
CA GLY A 554 -39.83 63.20 6.96
C GLY A 554 -39.52 61.76 7.35
N MET A 555 -38.77 61.06 6.49
CA MET A 555 -38.37 59.67 6.66
C MET A 555 -36.89 59.55 7.05
N PRO A 556 -36.46 58.47 7.74
CA PRO A 556 -35.05 58.26 8.11
C PRO A 556 -34.08 58.13 6.94
N ASP A 557 -34.58 57.86 5.73
CA ASP A 557 -33.78 57.88 4.50
C ASP A 557 -33.48 59.29 3.98
N GLY A 558 -33.89 60.33 4.73
CA GLY A 558 -33.69 61.74 4.39
C GLY A 558 -34.71 62.30 3.40
N THR A 559 -35.69 61.49 2.96
CA THR A 559 -36.71 61.93 2.00
C THR A 559 -37.91 62.56 2.70
N GLU A 560 -38.49 63.58 2.07
CA GLU A 560 -39.81 64.10 2.42
C GLU A 560 -40.86 63.52 1.48
N ARG A 561 -42.00 63.10 2.04
CA ARG A 561 -43.04 62.40 1.28
C ARG A 561 -44.42 62.89 1.65
N GLN A 562 -45.26 63.07 0.64
CA GLN A 562 -46.69 63.30 0.85
C GLN A 562 -47.39 61.96 1.06
N VAL A 563 -48.12 61.82 2.17
CA VAL A 563 -48.90 60.62 2.49
C VAL A 563 -50.37 60.79 2.13
N ALA A 564 -51.12 59.70 2.16
CA ALA A 564 -52.52 59.69 1.80
C ALA A 564 -53.37 60.65 2.65
N ALA A 565 -54.28 61.39 2.03
CA ALA A 565 -55.23 62.22 2.75
C ALA A 565 -56.20 61.35 3.57
N MET A 566 -56.68 61.90 4.68
CA MET A 566 -57.65 61.24 5.56
C MET A 566 -58.94 62.05 5.62
N LYS A 567 -60.09 61.38 5.50
CA LYS A 567 -61.42 62.00 5.58
C LYS A 567 -62.19 61.44 6.77
N LEU A 568 -62.68 62.31 7.63
CA LEU A 568 -63.45 61.91 8.82
C LEU A 568 -64.76 62.69 8.87
N LYS A 569 -65.89 61.97 8.94
CA LYS A 569 -67.22 62.56 9.11
C LYS A 569 -67.54 62.69 10.60
N VAL A 570 -67.99 63.86 11.03
CA VAL A 570 -68.37 64.11 12.42
C VAL A 570 -69.69 63.40 12.71
N ASN A 571 -69.70 62.49 13.68
CA ASN A 571 -70.87 61.64 13.99
C ASN A 571 -71.74 62.14 15.15
#